data_AF-A0A401HRQ7-F1
#
_entry.id   AF-A0A401HRQ7-F1
#
_cell.length_a   1.000
_cell.length_b   1.000
_cell.length_c   1.000
_cell.angle_alpha   90.00
_cell.angle_beta   90.00
_cell.angle_gamma   90.00
#
_symmetry.space_group_name_H-M   'P 1'
#
loop_
_entity.id
_entity.type
_entity.pdbx_description
1 polymer ?
#
loop_
_entity_poly.entity_id
_entity_poly.type
_entity_poly.pdbx_seq_one_letter_code
_entity_poly.pdbx_strand_id
1 'polypeptide(L)'
;MFYLKRLSKNGNIEKDIVVEGYKKKSIKTSLYSTLKFSKRLVLVMYTTMFLVILLSKLGVFQYLNSLIMPVTKTFNLNPNIGLLALTEVINVYGAVVMAGGFLREGILNPKEVLIGLTIGNIITFSSRYVKHSLPLHITLFGPKLGTKIVMINGAITLLLDIFIIGFLILM
;
A
#
# COMPACT_ATOMS: atom_id res chain seq x y z
N MET A 1 41.18 9.46 5.76
CA MET A 1 41.56 9.10 7.16
C MET A 1 41.94 10.29 8.05
N PHE A 2 42.29 11.46 7.49
CA PHE A 2 42.70 12.64 8.27
C PHE A 2 41.55 13.38 8.98
N TYR A 3 40.33 13.33 8.42
CA TYR A 3 39.16 14.03 8.95
C TYR A 3 38.64 13.44 10.28
N LEU A 4 38.67 12.11 10.43
CA LEU A 4 38.24 11.42 11.65
C LEU A 4 39.20 11.65 12.83
N LYS A 5 40.49 11.85 12.55
CA LYS A 5 41.51 12.09 13.58
C LYS A 5 41.42 13.51 14.18
N ARG A 6 40.83 14.46 13.43
CA ARG A 6 40.60 15.83 13.90
C ARG A 6 39.36 15.94 14.81
N LEU A 7 38.35 15.10 14.58
CA LEU A 7 37.17 14.98 15.44
C LEU A 7 37.48 14.27 16.77
N SER A 8 38.38 13.29 16.76
CA SER A 8 38.79 12.57 17.98
C SER A 8 39.66 13.39 18.94
N LYS A 9 40.35 14.43 18.45
CA LYS A 9 41.28 15.26 19.27
C LYS A 9 40.58 16.38 20.04
N ASN A 10 39.36 16.74 19.67
CA ASN A 10 38.57 17.76 20.38
C ASN A 10 37.64 17.07 21.39
N GLY A 11 38.26 16.56 22.46
CA GLY A 11 37.61 15.79 23.51
C GLY A 11 36.65 16.63 24.35
N ASN A 12 35.38 16.69 23.93
CA ASN A 12 34.24 17.14 24.73
C ASN A 12 32.88 16.74 24.12
N ILE A 13 32.72 15.50 23.67
CA ILE A 13 31.40 14.99 23.20
C ILE A 13 30.96 13.73 23.98
N GLU A 14 31.77 13.23 24.92
CA GLU A 14 31.43 12.05 25.74
C GLU A 14 30.71 12.38 27.07
N LYS A 15 30.33 13.63 27.31
CA LYS A 15 29.47 13.98 28.45
C LYS A 15 28.07 14.31 27.96
N ASP A 16 27.11 13.57 28.51
CA ASP A 16 25.66 13.77 28.46
C ASP A 16 24.85 12.95 27.44
N ILE A 17 25.21 11.67 27.25
CA ILE A 17 24.17 10.65 27.02
C ILE A 17 23.82 10.03 28.38
N VAL A 18 23.25 10.84 29.28
CA VAL A 18 22.55 10.32 30.45
C VAL A 18 21.35 9.55 29.92
N VAL A 19 21.49 8.23 29.79
CA VAL A 19 20.34 7.34 29.60
C VAL A 19 19.58 7.36 30.91
N GLU A 20 18.71 8.37 31.04
CA GLU A 20 17.85 8.58 32.18
C GLU A 20 16.96 7.34 32.29
N GLY A 21 17.32 6.42 33.21
CA GLY A 21 16.65 5.15 33.38
C GLY A 21 15.13 5.32 33.47
N TYR A 22 14.39 4.43 32.81
CA TYR A 22 12.93 4.43 32.67
C TYR A 22 12.20 4.80 33.98
N LYS A 23 12.02 6.09 34.22
CA LYS A 23 11.26 6.62 35.36
C LYS A 23 9.82 6.15 35.19
N LYS A 24 9.24 5.51 36.21
CA LYS A 24 7.84 5.08 36.32
C LYS A 24 6.79 6.12 35.83
N LYS A 25 7.15 7.40 35.76
CA LYS A 25 6.34 8.51 35.21
C LYS A 25 6.16 8.44 33.68
N SER A 26 7.08 7.81 32.95
CA SER A 26 7.02 7.62 31.49
C SER A 26 5.95 6.61 31.08
N ILE A 27 5.75 5.54 31.86
CA ILE A 27 4.79 4.46 31.54
C ILE A 27 3.35 4.99 31.49
N LYS A 28 2.92 5.80 32.46
CA LYS A 28 1.56 6.35 32.48
C LYS A 28 1.31 7.30 31.29
N THR A 29 2.28 8.10 30.91
CA THR A 29 2.19 9.02 29.77
C THR A 29 2.16 8.26 28.45
N SER A 30 2.98 7.22 28.31
CA SER A 30 2.95 6.31 27.17
C SER A 30 1.63 5.55 27.09
N LEU A 31 1.12 5.02 28.20
CA LEU A 31 -0.20 4.38 28.27
C LEU A 31 -1.33 5.34 27.90
N TYR A 32 -1.30 6.58 28.37
CA TYR A 32 -2.31 7.58 28.00
C TYR A 32 -2.25 7.91 26.50
N SER A 33 -1.04 8.00 25.92
CA SER A 33 -0.85 8.20 24.48
C SER A 33 -1.38 7.00 23.68
N THR A 34 -1.07 5.77 24.12
CA THR A 34 -1.58 4.54 23.52
C THR A 34 -3.10 4.43 23.62
N LEU A 35 -3.70 4.78 24.76
CA LEU A 35 -5.15 4.79 24.94
C LEU A 35 -5.83 5.86 24.09
N LYS A 36 -5.22 7.05 23.95
CA LYS A 36 -5.71 8.10 23.06
C LYS A 36 -5.70 7.66 21.60
N PHE A 37 -4.62 7.01 21.16
CA PHE A 37 -4.51 6.41 19.83
C PHE A 37 -5.51 5.26 19.64
N SER A 38 -5.61 4.37 20.62
CA SER A 38 -6.53 3.24 20.63
C SER A 38 -7.98 3.70 20.50
N LYS A 39 -8.41 4.74 21.23
CA LYS A 39 -9.75 5.31 21.09
C LYS A 39 -10.04 5.79 19.67
N ARG A 40 -9.06 6.43 19.02
CA ARG A 40 -9.18 6.84 17.60
C ARG A 40 -9.25 5.61 16.69
N LEU A 41 -8.41 4.60 16.90
CA LEU A 41 -8.44 3.37 16.10
C LEU A 41 -9.76 2.63 16.24
N VAL A 42 -10.26 2.44 17.47
CA VAL A 42 -11.53 1.77 17.74
C VAL A 42 -12.67 2.49 17.04
N LEU A 43 -12.69 3.83 17.07
CA LEU A 43 -13.71 4.61 16.36
C LEU A 43 -13.63 4.38 14.84
N VAL A 44 -12.43 4.42 14.26
CA VAL A 44 -12.23 4.18 12.82
C VAL A 44 -12.64 2.76 12.45
N MET A 45 -12.17 1.75 13.19
CA MET A 45 -12.48 0.33 12.97
C MET A 45 -13.97 0.05 13.09
N TYR A 46 -14.62 0.60 14.11
CA TYR A 46 -16.07 0.47 14.28
C TYR A 46 -16.81 1.07 13.08
N THR A 47 -16.43 2.28 12.68
CA THR A 47 -17.07 2.98 11.56
C THR A 47 -16.88 2.22 10.25
N THR A 48 -15.66 1.78 9.94
CA THR A 48 -15.37 1.03 8.72
C THR A 48 -16.03 -0.33 8.71
N MET A 49 -15.99 -1.07 9.82
CA MET A 49 -16.62 -2.38 9.94
C MET A 49 -18.15 -2.28 9.79
N PHE A 50 -18.77 -1.30 10.46
CA PHE A 50 -20.18 -1.02 10.31
C PHE A 50 -20.54 -0.72 8.84
N LEU A 51 -19.75 0.12 8.18
CA LEU A 51 -19.94 0.47 6.77
C LEU A 51 -19.83 -0.77 5.86
N VAL A 52 -18.79 -1.59 6.04
CA VAL A 52 -18.58 -2.82 5.25
C VAL A 52 -19.74 -3.81 5.44
N ILE A 53 -20.19 -4.03 6.67
CA ILE A 53 -21.31 -4.93 6.95
C ILE A 53 -22.59 -4.37 6.32
N LEU A 54 -22.83 -3.07 6.40
CA LEU A 54 -23.98 -2.41 5.78
C LEU A 54 -23.97 -2.61 4.25
N LEU A 55 -22.84 -2.30 3.59
CA LEU A 55 -22.66 -2.50 2.15
C LEU A 55 -22.83 -3.97 1.75
N SER A 56 -22.38 -4.89 2.60
CA SER A 56 -22.55 -6.33 2.40
C SER A 56 -24.02 -6.74 2.45
N LYS A 57 -24.77 -6.25 3.43
CA LYS A 57 -26.22 -6.52 3.52
C LYS A 57 -27.03 -5.88 2.40
N LEU A 58 -26.58 -4.75 1.85
CA LEU A 58 -27.18 -4.10 0.68
C LEU A 58 -26.89 -4.84 -0.64
N GLY A 59 -26.07 -5.89 -0.59
CA GLY A 59 -25.71 -6.68 -1.77
C GLY A 59 -24.77 -5.99 -2.75
N VAL A 60 -24.10 -4.92 -2.33
CA VAL A 60 -23.09 -4.22 -3.13
C VAL A 60 -21.97 -5.19 -3.56
N PHE A 61 -21.53 -6.05 -2.64
CA PHE A 61 -20.51 -7.06 -2.95
C PHE A 61 -21.02 -8.16 -3.89
N GLN A 62 -22.32 -8.48 -3.90
CA GLN A 62 -22.89 -9.42 -4.86
C GLN A 62 -22.93 -8.81 -6.27
N TYR A 63 -23.29 -7.53 -6.39
CA TYR A 63 -23.25 -6.82 -7.67
C TYR A 63 -21.82 -6.70 -8.23
N LEU A 64 -20.85 -6.37 -7.36
CA LEU A 64 -19.43 -6.38 -7.71
C LEU A 64 -18.97 -7.78 -8.13
N ASN A 65 -19.33 -8.83 -7.38
CA ASN A 65 -19.00 -10.20 -7.76
C ASN A 65 -19.61 -10.59 -9.11
N SER A 66 -20.84 -10.16 -9.45
CA SER A 66 -21.44 -10.45 -10.75
C SER A 66 -20.70 -9.78 -11.92
N LEU A 67 -20.12 -8.59 -11.70
CA LEU A 67 -19.27 -7.91 -12.70
C LEU A 67 -17.92 -8.62 -12.89
N ILE A 68 -17.36 -9.17 -11.81
CA ILE A 68 -16.02 -9.78 -11.83
C ILE A 68 -16.11 -11.27 -12.21
N MET A 69 -17.22 -11.95 -11.90
CA MET A 69 -17.52 -13.36 -12.22
C MET A 69 -17.18 -13.80 -13.65
N PRO A 70 -17.52 -13.07 -14.72
CA PRO A 70 -17.15 -13.48 -16.08
C PRO A 70 -15.63 -13.53 -16.27
N VAL A 71 -14.88 -12.63 -15.64
CA VAL A 71 -13.42 -12.64 -15.64
C VAL A 71 -12.90 -13.80 -14.78
N THR A 72 -13.45 -13.99 -13.57
CA THR A 72 -13.02 -15.05 -12.64
C THR A 72 -13.32 -16.45 -13.16
N LYS A 73 -14.48 -16.67 -13.81
CA LYS A 73 -14.87 -17.97 -14.39
C LYS A 73 -14.06 -18.32 -15.64
N THR A 74 -13.77 -17.33 -16.49
CA THR A 74 -12.94 -17.57 -17.69
C THR A 74 -11.51 -17.96 -17.32
N PHE A 75 -11.03 -17.50 -16.17
CA PHE A 75 -9.64 -17.70 -15.72
C PHE A 75 -9.49 -18.61 -14.50
N ASN A 76 -10.58 -19.25 -14.04
CA ASN A 76 -10.60 -20.18 -12.91
C ASN A 76 -9.95 -19.64 -11.61
N LEU A 77 -10.01 -18.33 -11.42
CA LEU A 77 -9.25 -17.57 -10.43
C LEU A 77 -9.84 -17.69 -9.02
N ASN A 78 -8.99 -17.89 -8.01
CA ASN A 78 -9.43 -17.95 -6.61
C ASN A 78 -10.01 -16.61 -6.13
N PRO A 79 -11.16 -16.60 -5.41
CA PRO A 79 -11.77 -15.38 -4.86
C PRO A 79 -10.83 -14.51 -4.01
N ASN A 80 -9.81 -15.11 -3.38
CA ASN A 80 -8.85 -14.40 -2.52
C ASN A 80 -7.95 -13.42 -3.29
N ILE A 81 -7.88 -13.50 -4.62
CA ILE A 81 -7.15 -12.54 -5.47
C ILE A 81 -7.73 -11.13 -5.33
N GLY A 82 -9.05 -11.01 -5.24
CA GLY A 82 -9.71 -9.72 -5.03
C GLY A 82 -9.35 -9.09 -3.69
N LEU A 83 -9.25 -9.91 -2.64
CA LEU A 83 -8.81 -9.46 -1.32
C LEU A 83 -7.36 -8.97 -1.33
N LEU A 84 -6.49 -9.68 -2.06
CA LEU A 84 -5.09 -9.29 -2.23
C LEU A 84 -4.97 -7.94 -2.97
N ALA A 85 -5.69 -7.79 -4.10
CA ALA A 85 -5.72 -6.55 -4.87
C ALA A 85 -6.24 -5.36 -4.06
N LEU A 86 -7.32 -5.56 -3.28
CA LEU A 86 -7.86 -4.53 -2.39
C LEU A 86 -6.87 -4.14 -1.30
N THR A 87 -6.16 -5.12 -0.73
CA THR A 87 -5.13 -4.86 0.28
C THR A 87 -4.00 -4.03 -0.31
N GLU A 88 -3.63 -4.25 -1.57
CA GLU A 88 -2.58 -3.47 -2.23
C GLU A 88 -2.98 -2.02 -2.45
N VAL A 89 -4.24 -1.79 -2.85
CA VAL A 89 -4.83 -0.45 -2.98
C VAL A 89 -4.75 0.33 -1.66
N ILE A 90 -4.96 -0.35 -0.53
CA ILE A 90 -4.87 0.26 0.79
C ILE A 90 -3.40 0.44 1.21
N ASN A 91 -2.61 -0.63 1.12
CA ASN A 91 -1.21 -0.67 1.53
C ASN A 91 -0.42 -1.78 0.80
N VAL A 92 0.46 -1.35 -0.10
CA VAL A 92 1.37 -2.21 -0.88
C VAL A 92 2.19 -3.14 0.02
N TYR A 93 2.76 -2.66 1.13
CA TYR A 93 3.55 -3.51 2.02
C TYR A 93 2.70 -4.59 2.71
N GLY A 94 1.47 -4.24 3.08
CA GLY A 94 0.52 -5.19 3.65
C GLY A 94 0.12 -6.27 2.65
N ALA A 95 -0.05 -5.90 1.40
CA ALA A 95 -0.37 -6.84 0.32
C ALA A 95 0.79 -7.81 0.04
N VAL A 96 2.04 -7.34 0.04
CA VAL A 96 3.22 -8.20 -0.15
C VAL A 96 3.32 -9.23 0.99
N VAL A 97 3.07 -8.82 2.24
CA VAL A 97 3.04 -9.74 3.39
C VAL A 97 1.90 -10.75 3.26
N MET A 98 0.70 -10.29 2.88
CA MET A 98 -0.47 -11.15 2.64
C MET A 98 -0.23 -12.17 1.51
N ALA A 99 0.36 -11.73 0.40
CA ALA A 99 0.77 -12.58 -0.72
C ALA A 99 1.73 -13.68 -0.27
N GLY A 100 2.75 -13.33 0.54
CA GLY A 100 3.67 -14.32 1.11
C GLY A 100 2.95 -15.34 2.01
N GLY A 101 1.96 -14.89 2.79
CA GLY A 101 1.09 -15.77 3.58
C GLY A 101 0.28 -16.73 2.70
N PHE A 102 -0.40 -16.19 1.67
CA PHE A 102 -1.21 -16.99 0.75
C PHE A 102 -0.41 -18.02 -0.04
N LEU A 103 0.84 -17.71 -0.42
CA LEU A 103 1.74 -18.69 -1.05
C LEU A 103 2.15 -19.81 -0.10
N ARG A 104 2.50 -19.45 1.14
CA ARG A 104 2.95 -20.43 2.15
C ARG A 104 1.83 -21.37 2.57
N GLU A 105 0.60 -20.87 2.65
CA GLU A 105 -0.58 -21.65 3.03
C GLU A 105 -1.22 -22.38 1.84
N GLY A 106 -0.69 -22.20 0.63
CA GLY A 106 -1.24 -22.82 -0.59
C GLY A 106 -2.63 -22.30 -0.97
N ILE A 107 -3.03 -21.14 -0.44
CA ILE A 107 -4.33 -20.50 -0.73
C ILE A 107 -4.34 -19.96 -2.15
N LEU A 108 -3.24 -19.36 -2.60
CA LEU A 108 -3.07 -18.84 -3.96
C LEU A 108 -1.80 -19.41 -4.59
N ASN A 109 -1.88 -19.71 -5.89
CA ASN A 109 -0.72 -20.03 -6.68
C ASN A 109 0.14 -18.77 -6.98
N PRO A 110 1.44 -18.92 -7.29
CA PRO A 110 2.31 -17.79 -7.68
C PRO A 110 1.72 -16.91 -8.79
N LYS A 111 1.10 -17.54 -9.80
CA LYS A 111 0.40 -16.82 -10.88
C LYS A 111 -0.75 -15.97 -10.36
N GLU A 112 -1.60 -16.54 -9.50
CA GLU A 112 -2.75 -15.85 -8.92
C GLU A 112 -2.34 -14.67 -8.02
N VAL A 113 -1.26 -14.84 -7.27
CA VAL A 113 -0.67 -13.76 -6.46
C VAL A 113 -0.19 -12.62 -7.35
N LEU A 114 0.55 -12.92 -8.41
CA LEU A 114 1.01 -11.91 -9.36
C LEU A 114 -0.16 -11.19 -10.03
N ILE A 115 -1.23 -11.90 -10.41
CA ILE A 115 -2.45 -11.29 -10.93
C ILE A 115 -3.06 -10.33 -9.89
N GLY A 116 -3.22 -10.77 -8.65
CA GLY A 116 -3.82 -9.96 -7.58
C GLY A 116 -3.02 -8.70 -7.27
N LEU A 117 -1.70 -8.82 -7.16
CA LEU A 117 -0.82 -7.68 -6.91
C LEU A 117 -0.83 -6.71 -8.09
N THR A 118 -0.75 -7.22 -9.32
CA THR A 118 -0.75 -6.36 -10.53
C THR A 118 -2.06 -5.58 -10.67
N ILE A 119 -3.21 -6.22 -10.41
CA ILE A 119 -4.51 -5.54 -10.41
C ILE A 119 -4.53 -4.42 -9.35
N GLY A 120 -4.05 -4.71 -8.14
CA GLY A 120 -3.94 -3.73 -7.07
C GLY A 120 -3.03 -2.56 -7.44
N ASN A 121 -1.90 -2.84 -8.08
CA ASN A 121 -0.94 -1.86 -8.54
C ASN A 121 -1.53 -0.91 -9.60
N ILE A 122 -2.27 -1.42 -10.60
CA ILE A 122 -2.92 -0.58 -11.64
C ILE A 122 -3.81 0.49 -10.99
N ILE A 123 -4.66 0.07 -10.06
CA ILE A 123 -5.61 0.96 -9.37
C ILE A 123 -4.86 2.01 -8.53
N THR A 124 -3.82 1.55 -7.83
CA THR A 124 -3.00 2.38 -6.94
C THR A 124 -2.14 3.39 -7.70
N PHE A 125 -1.53 2.94 -8.79
CA PHE A 125 -0.66 3.71 -9.66
C PHE A 125 -1.41 4.92 -10.21
N SER A 126 -2.63 4.71 -10.74
CA SER A 126 -3.50 5.77 -11.23
C SER A 126 -3.68 6.91 -10.21
N SER A 127 -3.91 6.59 -8.93
CA SER A 127 -4.13 7.61 -7.89
C SER A 127 -2.85 8.30 -7.41
N ARG A 128 -1.75 7.54 -7.21
CA ARG A 128 -0.48 8.09 -6.69
C ARG A 128 0.28 8.90 -7.74
N TYR A 129 0.23 8.45 -8.99
CA TYR A 129 0.97 9.07 -10.09
C TYR A 129 0.46 10.49 -10.37
N VAL A 130 -0.86 10.67 -10.36
CA VAL A 130 -1.48 12.00 -10.53
C VAL A 130 -1.11 12.95 -9.39
N LYS A 131 -1.04 12.48 -8.14
CA LYS A 131 -0.78 13.35 -6.98
C LYS A 131 0.68 13.80 -6.84
N HIS A 132 1.64 12.95 -7.19
CA HIS A 132 3.07 13.26 -7.01
C HIS A 132 3.82 13.55 -8.31
N SER A 133 3.52 12.84 -9.39
CA SER A 133 4.27 13.00 -10.65
C SER A 133 3.82 14.25 -11.41
N LEU A 134 2.52 14.56 -11.37
CA LEU A 134 1.93 15.67 -12.11
C LEU A 134 2.45 17.05 -11.64
N PRO A 135 2.51 17.38 -10.34
CA PRO A 135 3.06 18.66 -9.89
C PRO A 135 4.53 18.83 -10.29
N LEU A 136 5.35 17.77 -10.12
CA LEU A 136 6.79 17.83 -10.44
C LEU A 136 7.03 18.10 -11.93
N HIS A 137 6.32 17.40 -12.82
CA HIS A 137 6.48 17.58 -14.26
C HIS A 137 5.91 18.91 -14.76
N ILE A 138 4.83 19.40 -14.15
CA ILE A 138 4.30 20.75 -14.43
C ILE A 138 5.31 21.82 -14.00
N THR A 139 5.94 21.67 -12.84
CA THR A 139 6.97 22.61 -12.37
C THR A 139 8.18 22.64 -13.29
N LEU A 140 8.62 21.50 -13.82
CA LEU A 140 9.81 21.41 -14.68
C LEU A 140 9.57 21.85 -16.13
N PHE A 141 8.44 21.47 -16.73
CA PHE A 141 8.19 21.63 -18.17
C PHE A 141 7.05 22.60 -18.49
N GLY A 142 6.43 23.18 -17.47
CA GLY A 142 5.23 24.01 -17.59
C GLY A 142 3.93 23.22 -17.77
N PRO A 143 2.76 23.89 -17.72
CA PRO A 143 1.46 23.23 -17.62
C PRO A 143 1.07 22.38 -18.82
N LYS A 144 1.45 22.79 -20.05
CA LYS A 144 1.06 22.10 -21.28
C LYS A 144 1.94 20.88 -21.58
N LEU A 145 3.25 21.01 -21.43
CA LEU A 145 4.18 19.91 -21.71
C LEU A 145 4.24 18.93 -20.54
N GLY A 146 4.24 19.42 -19.31
CA GLY A 146 4.27 18.57 -18.10
C GLY A 146 3.06 17.64 -18.01
N THR A 147 1.85 18.14 -18.28
CA THR A 147 0.63 17.30 -18.29
C THR A 147 0.67 16.27 -19.43
N LYS A 148 1.12 16.65 -20.63
CA LYS A 148 1.23 15.74 -21.78
C LYS A 148 2.21 14.59 -21.52
N ILE A 149 3.37 14.89 -20.92
CA ILE A 149 4.37 13.88 -20.55
C ILE A 149 3.78 12.88 -19.55
N VAL A 150 3.13 13.39 -18.49
CA VAL A 150 2.53 12.56 -17.44
C VAL A 150 1.40 11.68 -17.99
N MET A 151 0.59 12.22 -18.91
CA MET A 151 -0.50 11.48 -19.55
C MET A 151 0.03 10.35 -20.44
N ILE A 152 1.07 10.61 -21.25
CA ILE A 152 1.72 9.59 -22.08
C ILE A 152 2.35 8.51 -21.22
N ASN A 153 3.10 8.89 -20.19
CA ASN A 153 3.77 7.92 -19.32
C ASN A 153 2.74 7.04 -18.59
N GLY A 154 1.70 7.67 -18.02
CA GLY A 154 0.60 6.94 -17.39
C GLY A 154 -0.11 5.98 -18.35
N ALA A 155 -0.37 6.40 -19.59
CA ALA A 155 -0.99 5.56 -20.61
C ALA A 155 -0.11 4.35 -20.97
N ILE A 156 1.20 4.55 -21.14
CA ILE A 156 2.15 3.47 -21.43
C ILE A 156 2.20 2.47 -20.28
N THR A 157 2.30 2.94 -19.02
CA THR A 157 2.32 2.05 -17.86
C THR A 157 1.03 1.22 -17.77
N LEU A 158 -0.14 1.84 -17.92
CA LEU A 158 -1.42 1.13 -17.89
C LEU A 158 -1.53 0.08 -19.00
N LEU A 159 -1.07 0.41 -20.22
CA LEU A 159 -1.04 -0.55 -21.33
C LEU A 159 -0.12 -1.74 -21.05
N LEU A 160 1.06 -1.49 -20.48
CA LEU A 160 1.98 -2.55 -20.07
C LEU A 160 1.38 -3.43 -18.99
N ASP A 161 0.75 -2.87 -17.97
CA ASP A 161 0.14 -3.64 -16.89
C ASP A 161 -1.01 -4.53 -17.40
N ILE A 162 -1.87 -3.99 -18.29
CA ILE A 162 -2.93 -4.76 -18.93
C ILE A 162 -2.34 -5.90 -19.77
N PHE A 163 -1.27 -5.63 -20.53
CA PHE A 163 -0.60 -6.63 -21.33
C PHE A 163 0.03 -7.74 -20.47
N ILE A 164 0.67 -7.37 -19.35
CA ILE A 164 1.24 -8.33 -18.39
C ILE A 164 0.15 -9.22 -17.81
N ILE A 165 -0.98 -8.65 -17.38
CA ILE A 165 -2.11 -9.43 -16.87
C ILE A 165 -2.63 -10.37 -17.96
N GLY A 166 -2.83 -9.88 -19.18
CA GLY A 166 -3.31 -10.69 -20.31
C GLY A 166 -2.36 -11.84 -20.66
N PHE A 167 -1.05 -11.59 -20.65
CA PHE A 167 -0.03 -12.61 -20.87
C PHE A 167 0.00 -13.66 -19.76
N LEU A 168 -0.03 -13.21 -18.49
CA LEU A 168 0.01 -14.06 -17.31
C LEU A 168 -1.22 -14.98 -17.22
N ILE A 169 -2.34 -14.51 -17.75
CA ILE A 169 -3.59 -15.25 -17.86
C ILE A 169 -3.54 -16.31 -18.98
N LEU A 170 -2.88 -16.00 -20.10
CA LEU A 170 -2.78 -16.89 -21.26
C LEU A 170 -1.83 -18.07 -21.03
N MET A 171 -0.80 -17.85 -20.21
CA MET A 171 0.24 -18.82 -19.86
C MET A 171 -0.20 -19.76 -18.72
#